data_AF-A0A915UT12-F1
#
_entry.id   AF-A0A915UT12-F1
#
_cell.length_a   1.000
_cell.length_b   1.000
_cell.length_c   1.000
_cell.angle_alpha   90.00
_cell.angle_beta   90.00
_cell.angle_gamma   90.00
#
_symmetry.space_group_name_H-M   'P 1'
#
loop_
_entity.id
_entity.type
_entity.pdbx_description
1 polymer ?
#
loop_
_entity_poly.entity_id
_entity_poly.type
_entity_poly.pdbx_seq_one_letter_code
_entity_poly.pdbx_strand_id
1 'polypeptide(L)'
;MKIRGIHSEAYGGYEGGRKSHLKNRGFTIIRMYDRAIKRDVIECPVIAIKSPNHPAVYPEYLVQELLHLTTEVGDVVLDPFLGSGTTAVVAKRMGRRFIGFEINPDYCQLAQCRLEETVVQPNLLEFFV
;
A
#
# COMPACT_ATOMS: atom_id res chain seq x y z
N MET A 1 -9.58 15.80 -6.31
CA MET A 1 -8.93 16.61 -5.26
C MET A 1 -9.81 17.83 -5.00
N LYS A 2 -10.23 18.13 -3.75
CA LYS A 2 -10.97 19.37 -3.44
C LYS A 2 -10.03 20.28 -2.66
N ILE A 3 -9.65 21.40 -3.26
CA ILE A 3 -8.83 22.44 -2.63
C ILE A 3 -9.71 23.25 -1.67
N ARG A 4 -9.32 23.33 -0.39
CA ARG A 4 -10.01 24.15 0.62
C ARG A 4 -9.96 25.62 0.21
N GLY A 5 -11.12 26.28 0.16
CA GLY A 5 -11.25 27.70 -0.18
C GLY A 5 -11.58 28.03 -1.64
N ILE A 6 -11.49 27.06 -2.56
CA ILE A 6 -11.80 27.26 -4.00
C ILE A 6 -13.09 26.55 -4.42
N HIS A 7 -13.48 25.46 -3.74
CA HIS A 7 -14.72 24.76 -4.03
C HIS A 7 -15.81 25.11 -3.03
N SER A 8 -17.04 25.20 -3.53
CA SER A 8 -18.25 25.28 -2.72
C SER A 8 -18.35 24.12 -1.73
N GLU A 9 -18.98 24.40 -0.58
CA GLU A 9 -19.41 23.37 0.34
C GLU A 9 -20.23 22.29 -0.39
N ALA A 10 -20.24 21.07 0.15
CA ALA A 10 -21.01 20.00 -0.46
C ALA A 10 -22.48 20.40 -0.53
N TYR A 11 -22.95 20.77 -1.72
CA TYR A 11 -24.32 21.20 -1.93
C TYR A 11 -25.27 20.03 -1.61
N GLY A 12 -26.18 20.24 -0.66
CA GLY A 12 -27.32 19.35 -0.42
C GLY A 12 -27.32 18.49 0.85
N GLY A 13 -26.37 18.61 1.79
CA GLY A 13 -26.49 17.94 3.10
C GLY A 13 -26.43 16.40 3.09
N TYR A 14 -26.10 15.77 1.95
CA TYR A 14 -25.96 14.32 1.85
C TYR A 14 -24.56 13.85 2.28
N GLU A 15 -24.50 12.70 2.97
CA GLU A 15 -23.24 12.04 3.30
C GLU A 15 -22.35 11.91 2.05
N GLY A 16 -21.12 12.42 2.11
CA GLY A 16 -20.26 12.56 0.95
C GLY A 16 -20.14 11.26 0.13
N GLY A 17 -20.13 11.39 -1.21
CA GLY A 17 -20.26 10.26 -2.16
C GLY A 17 -19.35 9.04 -1.92
N ARG A 18 -18.24 9.18 -1.18
CA ARG A 18 -17.42 8.04 -0.72
C ARG A 18 -18.14 7.14 0.28
N LYS A 19 -18.82 7.70 1.29
CA LYS A 19 -19.61 6.91 2.24
C LYS A 19 -20.75 6.18 1.52
N SER A 20 -21.37 6.85 0.55
CA SER A 20 -22.37 6.25 -0.34
C SER A 20 -21.77 5.12 -1.20
N HIS A 21 -20.59 5.30 -1.80
CA HIS A 21 -19.92 4.24 -2.56
C HIS A 21 -19.50 3.05 -1.70
N LEU A 22 -18.93 3.29 -0.52
CA LEU A 22 -18.62 2.24 0.45
C LEU A 22 -19.88 1.45 0.82
N LYS A 23 -20.97 2.14 1.16
CA LYS A 23 -22.23 1.51 1.59
C LYS A 23 -22.95 0.77 0.45
N ASN A 24 -22.93 1.32 -0.77
CA ASN A 24 -23.69 0.79 -1.91
C ASN A 24 -22.90 -0.16 -2.81
N ARG A 25 -21.56 -0.04 -2.85
CA ARG A 25 -20.69 -0.82 -3.77
C ARG A 25 -19.68 -1.69 -3.03
N GLY A 26 -19.54 -1.53 -1.72
CA GLY A 26 -18.54 -2.25 -0.92
C GLY A 26 -17.11 -1.73 -1.07
N PHE A 27 -16.83 -0.83 -2.02
CA PHE A 27 -15.52 -0.22 -2.23
C PHE A 27 -15.62 1.25 -2.62
N THR A 28 -14.54 2.00 -2.40
CA THR A 28 -14.36 3.35 -2.98
C THR A 28 -12.97 3.43 -3.60
N ILE A 29 -12.83 4.10 -4.74
CA ILE A 29 -11.52 4.44 -5.31
C ILE A 29 -10.86 5.47 -4.39
N ILE A 30 -9.62 5.18 -3.97
CA ILE A 30 -8.97 5.87 -2.87
C ILE A 30 -8.68 7.33 -3.22
N ARG A 31 -9.10 8.18 -2.27
CA ARG A 31 -8.58 9.50 -2.00
C ARG A 31 -7.39 9.30 -1.08
N MET A 32 -6.22 9.82 -1.45
CA MET A 32 -5.04 9.83 -0.56
C MET A 32 -5.48 10.39 0.79
N TYR A 33 -5.19 9.68 1.89
CA TYR A 33 -5.37 10.25 3.23
C TYR A 33 -4.66 11.60 3.20
N ASP A 34 -5.19 12.66 3.83
CA ASP A 34 -4.73 14.07 3.69
C ASP A 34 -3.25 14.31 4.14
N ARG A 35 -2.42 13.26 4.16
CA ARG A 35 -0.97 13.17 4.12
C ARG A 35 -0.43 13.81 2.84
N ALA A 36 0.48 14.76 3.00
CA ALA A 36 1.11 15.43 1.88
C ALA A 36 2.00 14.46 1.11
N ILE A 37 1.79 14.34 -0.20
CA ILE A 37 2.82 13.78 -1.08
C ILE A 37 3.95 14.80 -1.12
N LYS A 38 5.17 14.40 -0.76
CA LYS A 38 6.32 15.31 -0.81
C LYS A 38 6.61 15.79 -2.24
N ARG A 39 6.49 14.89 -3.24
CA ARG A 39 6.70 15.11 -4.68
C ARG A 39 5.91 14.10 -5.52
N ASP A 40 5.63 14.41 -6.76
CA ASP A 40 5.08 13.48 -7.77
C ASP A 40 6.11 12.45 -8.28
N VAL A 41 7.38 12.61 -7.89
CA VAL A 41 8.48 11.68 -8.18
C VAL A 41 8.97 11.02 -6.89
N ILE A 42 8.96 9.68 -6.86
CA ILE A 42 9.59 8.87 -5.81
C ILE A 42 10.94 8.39 -6.34
N GLU A 43 12.02 8.99 -5.86
CA GLU A 43 13.39 8.57 -6.18
C GLU A 43 13.81 7.47 -5.23
N CYS A 44 14.12 6.29 -5.76
CA CYS A 44 14.73 5.22 -4.98
C CYS A 44 15.68 4.40 -5.86
N PRO A 45 16.75 3.84 -5.29
CA PRO A 45 17.62 2.95 -6.03
C PRO A 45 16.83 1.70 -6.43
N VAL A 46 17.09 1.18 -7.63
CA VAL A 46 16.64 -0.16 -8.00
C VAL A 46 17.41 -1.13 -7.12
N ILE A 47 16.77 -1.60 -6.04
CA ILE A 47 17.34 -2.64 -5.20
C ILE A 47 17.24 -3.93 -6.01
N ALA A 48 18.29 -4.24 -6.76
CA ALA A 48 18.55 -5.57 -7.23
C ALA A 48 18.87 -6.42 -6.00
N ILE A 49 17.84 -6.92 -5.31
CA ILE A 49 18.05 -8.02 -4.37
C ILE A 49 18.68 -9.11 -5.24
N LYS A 50 19.96 -9.39 -5.03
CA LYS A 50 20.62 -10.60 -5.54
C LYS A 50 20.02 -11.82 -4.81
N SER A 51 18.73 -12.03 -4.98
CA SER A 51 18.12 -13.33 -4.77
C SER A 51 18.13 -13.97 -6.16
N PRO A 52 18.83 -15.10 -6.35
CA PRO A 52 19.01 -15.71 -7.67
C PRO A 52 17.70 -16.07 -8.38
N ASN A 53 16.55 -15.95 -7.71
CA ASN A 53 15.28 -16.53 -8.13
C ASN A 53 14.13 -15.52 -8.32
N HIS A 54 14.34 -14.19 -8.37
CA HIS A 54 13.28 -13.28 -8.84
C HIS A 54 13.84 -12.02 -9.53
N PRO A 55 13.71 -11.88 -10.86
CA PRO A 55 14.39 -10.84 -11.63
C PRO A 55 13.81 -9.42 -11.45
N ALA A 56 12.55 -9.30 -10.99
CA ALA A 56 11.82 -8.02 -10.98
C ALA A 56 11.16 -7.71 -9.63
N VAL A 57 11.96 -7.56 -8.58
CA VAL A 57 11.43 -7.14 -7.26
C VAL A 57 11.42 -5.62 -7.15
N TYR A 58 10.25 -5.02 -6.93
CA TYR A 58 10.17 -3.58 -6.63
C TYR A 58 10.77 -3.28 -5.24
N PRO A 59 11.44 -2.13 -5.04
CA PRO A 59 11.98 -1.72 -3.74
C PRO A 59 10.89 -1.60 -2.67
N GLU A 60 11.16 -2.09 -1.46
CA GLU A 60 10.18 -2.03 -0.35
C GLU A 60 9.75 -0.60 -0.02
N TYR A 61 10.67 0.36 -0.15
CA TYR A 61 10.40 1.79 0.09
C TYR A 61 9.26 2.34 -0.77
N LEU A 62 9.22 1.96 -2.06
CA LEU A 62 8.15 2.39 -2.97
C LEU A 62 6.78 1.94 -2.45
N VAL A 63 6.68 0.67 -2.03
CA VAL A 63 5.43 0.13 -1.47
C VAL A 63 5.09 0.81 -0.14
N GLN A 64 6.08 1.09 0.71
CA GLN A 64 5.87 1.77 1.99
C GLN A 64 5.24 3.15 1.80
N GLU A 65 5.76 3.95 0.86
CA GLU A 65 5.21 5.27 0.52
C GLU A 65 3.76 5.16 0.02
N LEU A 66 3.49 4.22 -0.89
CA LEU A 66 2.14 4.00 -1.40
C LEU A 66 1.17 3.59 -0.30
N LEU A 67 1.53 2.62 0.54
CA LEU A 67 0.68 2.19 1.64
C LEU A 67 0.54 3.28 2.70
N HIS A 68 1.56 4.09 2.96
CA HIS A 68 1.45 5.25 3.83
C HIS A 68 0.43 6.26 3.27
N LEU A 69 0.43 6.54 1.97
CA LEU A 69 -0.49 7.52 1.39
C LEU A 69 -1.94 7.00 1.26
N THR A 70 -2.11 5.69 1.19
CA THR A 70 -3.38 5.07 0.78
C THR A 70 -3.99 4.10 1.79
N THR A 71 -3.37 3.86 2.95
CA THR A 71 -3.90 2.94 3.99
C THR A 71 -3.65 3.42 5.42
N GLU A 72 -4.53 2.97 6.33
CA GLU A 72 -4.35 3.03 7.77
C GLU A 72 -3.92 1.67 8.36
N VAL A 73 -3.45 1.66 9.61
CA VAL A 73 -3.17 0.42 10.34
C VAL A 73 -4.45 -0.43 10.43
N GLY A 74 -4.35 -1.73 10.15
CA GLY A 74 -5.49 -2.66 10.14
C GLY A 74 -6.27 -2.76 8.82
N ASP A 75 -6.07 -1.82 7.88
CA ASP A 75 -6.63 -1.92 6.52
C ASP A 75 -6.14 -3.18 5.80
N VAL A 76 -6.89 -3.60 4.78
CA VAL A 76 -6.54 -4.75 3.93
C VAL A 76 -5.93 -4.25 2.62
N VAL A 77 -4.73 -4.75 2.30
CA VAL A 77 -4.04 -4.52 1.03
C VAL A 77 -4.22 -5.73 0.12
N LEU A 78 -4.71 -5.51 -1.11
CA LEU A 78 -4.83 -6.56 -2.12
C LEU A 78 -3.75 -6.38 -3.18
N ASP A 79 -2.98 -7.45 -3.44
CA ASP A 79 -2.06 -7.54 -4.57
C ASP A 79 -2.35 -8.80 -5.40
N PRO A 80 -2.99 -8.68 -6.59
CA PRO A 80 -3.29 -9.84 -7.42
C PRO A 80 -2.06 -10.43 -8.14
N PHE A 81 -0.90 -9.76 -8.10
CA PHE A 81 0.33 -10.18 -8.75
C PHE A 81 1.49 -10.08 -7.75
N LEU A 82 1.37 -10.83 -6.67
CA LEU A 82 2.19 -10.67 -5.46
C LEU A 82 3.69 -10.91 -5.73
N GLY A 83 4.05 -11.72 -6.74
CA GLY A 83 5.43 -12.07 -7.03
C GLY A 83 6.13 -12.63 -5.81
N SER A 84 7.33 -12.14 -5.53
CA SER A 84 8.11 -12.53 -4.34
C SER A 84 7.57 -12.03 -2.99
N GLY A 85 6.40 -11.37 -2.93
CA GLY A 85 5.76 -11.04 -1.65
C GLY A 85 6.02 -9.64 -1.09
N THR A 86 6.67 -8.73 -1.85
CA THR A 86 7.05 -7.41 -1.32
C THR A 86 5.85 -6.62 -0.77
N THR A 87 4.72 -6.60 -1.47
CA THR A 87 3.51 -5.91 -1.00
C THR A 87 3.00 -6.46 0.32
N ALA A 88 2.93 -7.78 0.45
CA ALA A 88 2.47 -8.45 1.66
C ALA A 88 3.43 -8.25 2.84
N VAL A 89 4.75 -8.35 2.61
CA VAL A 89 5.79 -8.11 3.61
C VAL A 89 5.69 -6.69 4.16
N VAL A 90 5.62 -5.70 3.28
CA VAL A 90 5.52 -4.29 3.68
C VAL A 90 4.19 -4.02 4.40
N ALA A 91 3.08 -4.54 3.89
CA ALA A 91 1.78 -4.42 4.54
C ALA A 91 1.82 -5.00 5.96
N LYS A 92 2.31 -6.24 6.14
CA LYS A 92 2.46 -6.89 7.45
C LYS A 92 3.33 -6.06 8.38
N ARG A 93 4.50 -5.62 7.91
CA ARG A 93 5.44 -4.81 8.70
C ARG A 93 4.79 -3.51 9.15
N MET A 94 4.04 -2.85 8.29
CA MET A 94 3.30 -1.63 8.62
C MET A 94 2.01 -1.89 9.44
N GLY A 95 1.72 -3.12 9.86
CA GLY A 95 0.52 -3.44 10.66
C GLY A 95 -0.78 -3.43 9.85
N ARG A 96 -0.71 -3.61 8.53
CA ARG A 96 -1.85 -3.83 7.65
C ARG A 96 -2.08 -5.33 7.47
N ARG A 97 -3.31 -5.70 7.16
CA ARG A 97 -3.65 -7.04 6.66
C ARG A 97 -3.41 -7.06 5.15
N PHE A 98 -3.22 -8.24 4.59
CA PHE A 98 -3.01 -8.38 3.15
C PHE A 98 -3.72 -9.61 2.59
N ILE A 99 -4.02 -9.55 1.30
CA ILE A 99 -4.44 -10.67 0.46
C ILE A 99 -3.57 -10.61 -0.79
N GLY A 100 -2.95 -11.72 -1.15
CA GLY A 100 -2.10 -11.76 -2.33
C GLY A 100 -2.27 -13.04 -3.13
N PHE A 101 -2.16 -12.92 -4.45
CA PHE A 101 -2.23 -14.04 -5.39
C PHE A 101 -0.95 -14.08 -6.23
N GLU A 102 -0.43 -15.27 -6.47
CA GLU A 102 0.70 -15.53 -7.35
C GLU A 102 0.52 -16.92 -7.97
N ILE A 103 0.84 -17.07 -9.24
CA ILE A 103 0.66 -18.32 -9.99
C ILE A 103 1.91 -19.18 -9.98
N ASN A 104 3.09 -18.56 -9.86
CA ASN A 104 4.35 -19.27 -9.80
C ASN A 104 4.60 -19.82 -8.38
N PRO A 105 4.62 -21.16 -8.20
CA PRO A 105 4.78 -21.78 -6.89
C PRO A 105 6.12 -21.42 -6.21
N ASP A 106 7.19 -21.21 -6.98
CA ASP A 106 8.50 -20.83 -6.43
C ASP A 106 8.44 -19.43 -5.79
N TYR A 107 7.68 -18.52 -6.40
CA TYR A 107 7.45 -17.18 -5.87
C TYR A 107 6.52 -17.21 -4.66
N CYS A 108 5.51 -18.07 -4.67
CA CYS A 108 4.68 -18.31 -3.49
C CYS A 108 5.51 -18.77 -2.29
N GLN A 109 6.41 -19.74 -2.50
CA GLN A 109 7.30 -20.24 -1.45
C GLN A 109 8.23 -19.13 -0.94
N LEU A 110 8.86 -18.38 -1.85
CA LEU A 110 9.71 -17.24 -1.49
C LEU A 110 8.94 -16.18 -0.68
N ALA A 111 7.73 -15.83 -1.11
CA ALA A 111 6.87 -14.88 -0.43
C ALA A 111 6.51 -15.38 0.99
N GLN A 112 6.21 -16.67 1.13
CA GLN A 112 5.90 -17.29 2.41
C GLN A 112 7.10 -17.24 3.37
N CYS A 113 8.30 -17.63 2.93
CA CYS A 113 9.51 -17.54 3.76
C CYS A 113 9.75 -16.11 4.25
N ARG A 114 9.66 -15.11 3.35
CA ARG A 114 9.81 -13.69 3.72
C ARG A 114 8.74 -13.24 4.72
N LEU A 115 7.50 -13.72 4.57
CA LEU A 115 6.40 -13.39 5.47
C LEU A 115 6.57 -14.00 6.86
N GLU A 116 7.12 -15.21 6.97
CA GLU A 116 7.42 -15.88 8.24
C GLU A 116 8.49 -15.11 9.03
N GLU A 117 9.52 -14.62 8.36
CA GLU A 117 10.59 -13.80 8.95
C GLU A 117 10.14 -12.36 9.28
N THR A 118 9.06 -11.87 8.68
CA THR A 118 8.62 -10.49 8.85
C THR A 118 7.86 -10.29 10.15
N VAL A 119 8.36 -9.38 10.99
CA VAL A 119 7.71 -8.94 12.23
C VAL A 119 6.94 -7.62 12.01
N VAL A 120 5.81 -7.45 12.71
CA VAL A 120 5.03 -6.21 12.68
C VAL A 120 5.81 -5.08 13.38
N GLN A 121 5.96 -3.95 12.70
CA GLN A 121 6.66 -2.73 13.14
C GLN A 121 5.89 -1.48 12.69
N PRO A 122 4.88 -1.04 13.46
CA PRO A 122 3.96 0.02 13.02
C PRO A 122 4.62 1.38 12.76
N ASN A 123 5.77 1.66 13.38
CA ASN A 123 6.45 2.96 13.35
C ASN A 123 7.63 3.03 12.35
N LEU A 124 7.57 2.26 11.26
CA LEU A 124 8.70 2.08 10.33
C LEU A 124 9.22 3.39 9.68
N LEU A 125 8.39 4.43 9.60
CA LEU A 125 8.72 5.69 8.92
C LEU A 125 9.77 6.55 9.66
N GLU A 126 10.10 6.24 10.92
CA GLU A 126 11.11 7.00 11.69
C GLU A 126 12.55 6.63 11.31
N PHE A 127 12.78 5.57 10.53
CA PHE A 127 14.13 5.05 10.25
C PHE A 127 14.77 5.54 8.93
N PHE A 128 14.05 6.33 8.12
CA PHE A 128 14.51 6.79 6.79
C PHE A 128 14.51 8.32 6.62
N VAL A 129 14.53 9.07 7.72
CA VAL A 129 14.67 10.54 7.72
C VAL A 129 16.10 10.94 8.11
#